data_AF-A0A957VQ03-F1
#
_entry.id   AF-A0A957VQ03-F1
#
_cell.length_a   1.000
_cell.length_b   1.000
_cell.length_c   1.000
_cell.angle_alpha   90.00
_cell.angle_beta   90.00
_cell.angle_gamma   90.00
#
_symmetry.space_group_name_H-M   'P 1'
#
loop_
_entity.id
_entity.type
_entity.pdbx_description
1 polymer ?
#
loop_
_entity_poly.entity_id
_entity_poly.type
_entity_poly.pdbx_seq_one_letter_code
_entity_poly.pdbx_strand_id
1 'polypeptide(L)'
;MQPDRRNGAWFNRAMSADLLQLTPAGLYCPAGDFYIDPWRPVDRAVITHAHADHARPGSRRYLTTPNGARVLAARVDTNAHIRAQPF
;
A
#
# COMPACT_ATOMS: atom_id res chain seq x y z
N MET A 1 -14.18 -27.23 -37.42
CA MET A 1 -14.95 -27.66 -36.23
C MET A 1 -14.26 -27.05 -35.03
N GLN A 2 -14.80 -25.97 -34.45
CA GLN A 2 -14.19 -25.30 -33.29
C GLN A 2 -14.48 -26.10 -32.02
N PRO A 3 -13.52 -26.25 -31.08
CA PRO A 3 -13.85 -26.65 -29.73
C PRO A 3 -14.24 -25.44 -28.87
N ASP A 4 -15.43 -25.56 -28.30
CA ASP A 4 -16.02 -24.97 -27.09
C ASP A 4 -15.16 -23.98 -26.26
N ARG A 5 -15.65 -22.73 -26.16
CA ARG A 5 -15.20 -21.69 -25.24
C ARG A 5 -15.90 -21.81 -23.88
N ARG A 6 -15.59 -22.82 -23.07
CA ARG A 6 -16.01 -22.86 -21.66
C ARG A 6 -14.95 -23.54 -20.81
N ASN A 7 -13.97 -22.76 -20.35
CA ASN A 7 -13.26 -23.01 -19.08
C ASN A 7 -12.34 -21.82 -18.72
N GLY A 8 -12.69 -21.11 -17.64
CA GLY A 8 -11.75 -20.67 -16.59
C GLY A 8 -10.56 -19.76 -16.93
N ALA A 9 -10.57 -19.02 -18.04
CA ALA A 9 -9.41 -18.23 -18.50
C ALA A 9 -9.14 -16.91 -17.72
N TRP A 10 -9.45 -16.85 -16.42
CA TRP A 10 -9.13 -15.69 -15.56
C TRP A 10 -7.87 -15.88 -14.71
N PHE A 11 -7.26 -17.08 -14.73
CA PHE A 11 -6.21 -17.44 -13.78
C PHE A 11 -4.79 -17.62 -14.36
N ASN A 12 -4.55 -17.38 -15.65
CA ASN A 12 -3.19 -17.52 -16.19
C ASN A 12 -2.79 -16.42 -17.17
N ARG A 13 -2.12 -15.40 -16.63
CA ARG A 13 -1.20 -14.54 -17.38
C ARG A 13 -0.09 -14.07 -16.43
N ALA A 14 1.10 -14.64 -16.65
CA ALA A 14 2.31 -14.60 -15.83
C ALA A 14 2.26 -15.49 -14.58
N MET A 15 3.39 -16.10 -14.24
CA MET A 15 3.69 -16.51 -12.87
C MET A 15 3.86 -15.22 -12.05
N SER A 16 2.73 -14.55 -11.84
CA SER A 16 2.63 -13.18 -11.39
C SER A 16 2.83 -13.15 -9.89
N ALA A 17 3.86 -12.42 -9.43
CA ALA A 17 4.11 -12.18 -8.02
C ALA A 17 2.80 -11.85 -7.29
N ASP A 18 2.63 -12.42 -6.09
CA ASP A 18 1.47 -12.18 -5.24
C ASP A 18 1.14 -10.68 -5.16
N LEU A 19 -0.16 -10.35 -5.21
CA LEU A 19 -0.64 -8.97 -5.13
C LEU A 19 -0.05 -8.25 -3.91
N LEU A 20 0.05 -8.96 -2.79
CA LEU A 20 0.73 -8.52 -1.58
C LEU A 20 1.73 -9.58 -1.13
N GLN A 21 2.91 -9.12 -0.74
CA GLN A 21 3.97 -9.94 -0.18
C GLN A 21 4.19 -9.54 1.28
N LEU A 22 4.25 -10.52 2.17
CA LEU A 22 4.61 -10.26 3.57
C LEU A 22 6.12 -10.09 3.69
N THR A 23 6.54 -9.02 4.35
CA THR A 23 7.95 -8.72 4.62
C THR A 23 8.13 -8.39 6.11
N PRO A 24 9.36 -8.31 6.61
CA PRO A 24 9.61 -7.78 7.96
C PRO A 24 9.13 -6.34 8.19
N ALA A 25 8.87 -5.58 7.11
CA ALA A 25 8.33 -4.22 7.17
C ALA A 25 6.81 -4.16 7.02
N GLY A 26 6.12 -5.28 6.79
CA GLY A 26 4.67 -5.36 6.59
C GLY A 26 4.28 -5.82 5.19
N LEU A 27 3.08 -5.42 4.75
CA LEU A 27 2.49 -5.80 3.46
C LEU A 27 3.03 -4.95 2.32
N TYR A 28 3.82 -5.55 1.43
CA TYR A 28 4.37 -4.91 0.24
C TYR A 28 3.52 -5.21 -1.00
N CYS A 29 3.21 -4.20 -1.81
CA CYS A 29 2.55 -4.36 -3.11
C CYS A 29 3.57 -4.14 -4.23
N PRO A 30 4.04 -5.20 -4.94
CA PRO A 30 5.02 -5.05 -6.01
C PRO A 30 4.50 -4.22 -7.19
N ALA A 31 3.21 -4.34 -7.51
CA ALA A 31 2.61 -3.63 -8.65
C ALA A 31 2.56 -2.11 -8.45
N GLY A 32 2.39 -1.66 -7.21
CA GLY A 32 2.35 -0.23 -6.86
C GLY A 32 3.65 0.31 -6.29
N ASP A 33 4.58 -0.59 -5.96
CA ASP A 33 5.83 -0.32 -5.24
C ASP A 33 5.61 0.53 -3.97
N PHE A 34 4.80 0.00 -3.05
CA PHE A 34 4.53 0.64 -1.76
C PHE A 34 4.22 -0.40 -0.69
N TYR A 35 4.29 0.02 0.56
CA TYR A 35 3.81 -0.74 1.70
C TYR A 35 2.48 -0.21 2.20
N ILE A 36 1.61 -1.11 2.65
CA ILE A 36 0.35 -0.76 3.34
C ILE A 36 0.61 -0.86 4.84
N ASP A 37 0.35 0.22 5.56
CA ASP A 37 0.48 0.32 7.01
C ASP A 37 1.75 -0.36 7.57
N PRO A 38 2.95 0.09 7.13
CA PRO A 38 4.18 -0.62 7.39
C PRO A 38 4.52 -0.63 8.88
N TRP A 39 5.10 -1.73 9.35
CA TRP A 39 5.54 -1.92 10.73
C TRP A 39 6.89 -1.25 11.01
N ARG A 40 7.64 -0.94 9.95
CA ARG A 40 8.97 -0.30 9.98
C ARG A 40 9.03 0.85 8.98
N PRO A 41 9.97 1.80 9.12
CA PRO A 41 10.22 2.82 8.09
C PRO A 41 10.49 2.24 6.70
N VAL A 42 9.85 2.82 5.67
CA VAL A 42 9.98 2.42 4.26
C VAL A 42 10.03 3.65 3.33
N ASP A 43 10.29 3.46 2.03
CA ASP A 43 10.29 4.59 1.09
C ASP A 43 8.87 5.13 0.83
N ARG A 44 7.89 4.24 0.60
CA ARG A 44 6.51 4.60 0.23
C ARG A 44 5.50 3.87 1.11
N ALA A 45 4.86 4.60 2.01
CA ALA A 45 3.83 4.10 2.91
C ALA A 45 2.44 4.59 2.50
N VAL A 46 1.52 3.67 2.25
CA VAL A 46 0.08 3.94 2.17
C VAL A 46 -0.49 3.73 3.56
N ILE A 47 -1.05 4.78 4.15
CA ILE A 47 -1.68 4.72 5.47
C ILE A 47 -3.19 4.67 5.29
N THR A 48 -3.77 3.52 5.60
CA THR A 48 -5.20 3.22 5.39
C THR A 48 -6.08 4.09 6.29
N HIS A 49 -5.68 4.21 7.55
CA HIS A 49 -6.28 5.08 8.53
C HIS A 49 -5.23 5.45 9.56
N ALA A 50 -5.30 6.67 10.08
CA ALA A 50 -4.17 7.26 10.78
C ALA A 50 -4.01 6.81 12.24
N HIS A 51 -4.56 5.68 12.69
CA HIS A 51 -4.36 5.19 14.07
C HIS A 51 -2.89 4.94 14.39
N ALA A 52 -2.51 5.01 15.67
CA ALA A 52 -1.11 5.01 16.10
C ALA A 52 -0.36 3.71 15.80
N ASP A 53 -1.08 2.59 15.68
CA ASP A 53 -0.57 1.29 15.28
C ASP A 53 -0.18 1.21 13.79
N HIS A 54 -0.77 2.06 12.95
CA HIS A 54 -0.51 2.18 11.50
C HIS A 54 0.39 3.38 11.15
N ALA A 55 0.14 4.55 11.76
CA ALA A 55 0.81 5.82 11.47
C ALA A 55 2.18 5.95 12.16
N ARG A 56 3.13 5.09 11.77
CA ARG A 56 4.48 5.06 12.33
C ARG A 56 5.41 6.08 11.65
N PRO A 57 6.24 6.82 12.42
CA PRO A 57 7.21 7.78 11.87
C PRO A 57 8.36 7.09 11.12
N GLY A 58 9.17 7.89 10.40
CA GLY A 58 10.40 7.45 9.73
C GLY A 58 10.29 7.02 8.26
N SER A 59 9.09 6.73 7.72
CA SER A 59 8.95 6.49 6.27
C SER A 59 9.21 7.77 5.45
N ARG A 60 9.74 7.64 4.24
CA ARG A 60 10.14 8.80 3.42
C ARG A 60 8.95 9.53 2.80
N ARG A 61 7.94 8.78 2.36
CA ARG A 61 6.72 9.32 1.73
C ARG A 61 5.50 8.60 2.27
N TYR A 62 4.47 9.38 2.56
CA TYR A 62 3.18 8.87 3.03
C TYR A 62 2.07 9.24 2.04
N LEU A 63 1.16 8.31 1.79
CA LEU A 63 -0.06 8.53 1.04
C LEU A 63 -1.25 8.24 1.95
N THR A 64 -2.23 9.13 1.98
CA THR A 64 -3.47 8.93 2.73
C THR A 64 -4.64 9.66 2.07
N THR A 65 -5.85 9.49 2.60
CA THR A 65 -7.04 10.24 2.17
C THR A 65 -6.99 11.68 2.69
N PRO A 66 -7.68 12.64 2.06
CA PRO A 66 -7.76 14.02 2.57
C PRO A 66 -8.26 14.11 4.02
N ASN A 67 -9.21 13.25 4.40
CA ASN A 67 -9.75 13.18 5.77
C ASN A 67 -8.71 12.70 6.79
N GLY A 68 -7.81 11.79 6.39
CA GLY A 68 -6.75 11.26 7.25
C GLY A 68 -5.53 12.16 7.38
N ALA A 69 -5.32 13.10 6.45
CA ALA A 69 -4.07 13.87 6.32
C ALA A 69 -3.67 14.62 7.59
N ARG A 70 -4.61 15.33 8.23
CA ARG A 70 -4.33 16.11 9.46
C ARG A 70 -3.95 15.22 10.64
N VAL A 71 -4.64 14.09 10.80
CA VAL A 71 -4.37 13.16 11.89
C VAL A 71 -3.04 12.44 11.66
N LEU A 72 -2.75 12.08 10.40
CA LEU A 72 -1.46 11.49 10.03
C LEU A 72 -0.32 12.46 10.33
N ALA A 73 -0.43 13.73 9.90
CA ALA A 73 0.57 14.76 10.14
C ALA A 73 0.85 15.01 11.63
N ALA A 74 -0.15 14.82 12.49
CA ALA A 74 0.02 14.96 13.95
C ALA A 74 0.75 13.76 14.59
N ARG A 75 0.89 12.63 13.87
CA ARG A 75 1.43 11.37 14.39
C ARG A 75 2.78 10.98 13.81
N VAL A 76 3.08 11.43 12.60
CA VAL A 76 4.39 11.23 11.96
C VAL A 76 5.29 12.46 12.13
N ASP A 77 6.54 12.34 11.71
CA ASP A 77 7.52 13.43 11.80
C ASP A 77 7.04 14.70 11.07
N THR A 78 7.37 15.87 11.60
CA THR A 78 6.99 17.18 11.03
C THR A 78 7.52 17.40 9.61
N ASN A 79 8.58 16.68 9.24
CA ASN A 79 9.20 16.73 7.91
C ASN A 79 8.71 15.62 6.96
N ALA A 80 7.69 14.86 7.36
CA ALA A 80 7.13 13.79 6.55
C ALA A 80 6.53 14.33 5.24
N HIS A 81 6.90 13.71 4.11
CA HIS A 81 6.30 14.04 2.83
C HIS A 81 4.94 13.32 2.69
N ILE A 82 3.88 13.98 3.16
CA ILE A 82 2.50 13.47 3.10
C ILE A 82 1.81 13.95 1.83
N ARG A 83 1.29 13.02 1.02
CA ARG A 83 0.40 13.28 -0.10
C ARG A 83 -1.02 12.84 0.27
N ALA A 84 -1.98 13.75 0.18
CA ALA A 84 -3.39 13.42 0.23
C ALA A 84 -3.91 13.14 -1.19
N GLN A 85 -4.64 12.05 -1.38
CA GLN A 85 -5.21 11.67 -2.68
C GLN A 85 -6.72 11.38 -2.51
N PRO A 86 -7.61 12.08 -3.25
CA PRO A 86 -9.02 11.73 -3.29
C PRO A 86 -9.24 10.40 -4.01
N PHE A 87 -10.35 9.73 -3.68
CA PHE A 87 -10.80 8.50 -4.33
C PHE A 87 -11.80 8.80 -5.45
#